data_AF-T1A2I8-F1
#
_entry.id   AF-T1A2I8-F1
#
_cell.length_a   1.000
_cell.length_b   1.000
_cell.length_c   1.000
_cell.angle_alpha   90.00
_cell.angle_beta   90.00
_cell.angle_gamma   90.00
#
_symmetry.space_group_name_H-M   'P 1'
#
loop_
_entity.id
_entity.type
_entity.pdbx_description
1 polymer ?
#
loop_
_entity_poly.entity_id
_entity_poly.type
_entity_poly.pdbx_seq_one_letter_code
_entity_poly.pdbx_strand_id
1 'polypeptide(L)'
;TTVATGRLELTTSSALGATSGVLVDSAADLMLDVAGGATYSKPLTLGNGTSYGALLWGLTSGNTWSGTVTLAASSLGWFTANSSYTLTISGQVTGSGALDTNGTGTVVLTNANDNYTGATTAGGPLGFTLDVTGNISASAVTVDSGATLEGTGTIDAIASNRGTVAPGSPSTPGILHATGAVNLDPSGGTFDVEVTGASAGSGYSQLVAAGSATLTNATLSIADSYAAPYGTVFKIVSAGSISGTFANAAQNAVLTAGGRKLLVGYAANDVTLTDVTNAPPPPPPSGPVVSGISPAAGST
;
A
#
# COMPACT_ATOMS: atom_id res chain seq x y z
N THR A 1 -19.40 -27.49 -7.39
CA THR A 1 -19.37 -27.89 -5.97
C THR A 1 -20.00 -26.81 -5.15
N THR A 2 -20.83 -27.17 -4.19
CA THR A 2 -21.44 -26.20 -3.26
C THR A 2 -21.03 -26.55 -1.84
N VAL A 3 -20.45 -25.58 -1.12
CA VAL A 3 -20.16 -25.66 0.31
C VAL A 3 -21.25 -24.88 1.02
N ALA A 4 -22.29 -25.57 1.47
CA ALA A 4 -23.45 -24.93 2.07
C ALA A 4 -23.24 -24.56 3.54
N THR A 5 -22.44 -25.34 4.26
CA THR A 5 -22.08 -25.13 5.67
C THR A 5 -20.73 -25.78 5.96
N GLY A 6 -20.01 -25.26 6.96
CA GLY A 6 -18.75 -25.86 7.41
C GLY A 6 -17.61 -25.62 6.43
N ARG A 7 -16.60 -26.50 6.45
CA ARG A 7 -15.37 -26.32 5.68
C ARG A 7 -15.16 -27.42 4.65
N LEU A 8 -14.85 -27.03 3.42
CA LEU A 8 -14.28 -27.91 2.40
C LEU A 8 -12.78 -27.63 2.27
N GLU A 9 -11.97 -28.65 2.50
CA GLU A 9 -10.52 -28.56 2.41
C GLU A 9 -10.00 -29.19 1.10
N LEU A 10 -9.21 -28.41 0.37
CA LEU A 10 -8.54 -28.82 -0.85
C LEU A 10 -7.07 -29.11 -0.54
N THR A 11 -6.71 -30.39 -0.52
CA THR A 11 -5.34 -30.85 -0.20
C THR A 11 -4.48 -31.17 -1.42
N THR A 12 -5.05 -31.02 -2.63
CA THR A 12 -4.32 -31.19 -3.90
C THR A 12 -4.79 -30.17 -4.93
N SER A 13 -3.96 -29.88 -5.94
CA SER A 13 -4.30 -28.99 -7.05
C SER A 13 -5.42 -29.51 -7.95
N SER A 14 -5.70 -30.82 -7.90
CA SER A 14 -6.78 -31.47 -8.66
C SER A 14 -8.04 -31.74 -7.84
N ALA A 15 -8.11 -31.30 -6.57
CA ALA A 15 -9.20 -31.60 -5.65
C ALA A 15 -10.60 -31.17 -6.16
N LEU A 16 -10.67 -30.15 -7.02
CA LEU A 16 -11.93 -29.70 -7.64
C LEU A 16 -12.32 -30.47 -8.91
N GLY A 17 -11.46 -31.36 -9.42
CA GLY A 17 -11.73 -32.23 -10.56
C GLY A 17 -12.47 -31.56 -11.74
N ALA A 18 -13.50 -32.25 -12.24
CA ALA A 18 -14.31 -31.81 -13.38
C ALA A 18 -15.41 -30.79 -13.03
N THR A 19 -15.38 -30.18 -11.84
CA THR A 19 -16.41 -29.21 -11.43
C THR A 19 -16.45 -28.00 -12.37
N SER A 20 -17.63 -27.47 -12.62
CA SER A 20 -17.83 -26.26 -13.45
C SER A 20 -17.58 -24.96 -12.68
N GLY A 21 -17.62 -25.02 -11.34
CA GLY A 21 -17.43 -23.90 -10.45
C GLY A 21 -17.62 -24.32 -8.99
N VAL A 22 -17.27 -23.41 -8.09
CA VAL A 22 -17.40 -23.57 -6.64
C VAL A 22 -18.29 -22.45 -6.11
N LEU A 23 -19.31 -22.82 -5.35
CA LEU A 23 -20.13 -21.90 -4.58
C LEU A 23 -19.83 -22.15 -3.10
N VAL A 24 -19.50 -21.09 -2.36
CA VAL A 24 -19.35 -21.11 -0.91
C VAL A 24 -20.45 -20.22 -0.34
N ASP A 25 -21.45 -20.82 0.30
CA ASP A 25 -22.54 -20.07 0.91
C ASP A 25 -22.04 -19.30 2.16
N SER A 26 -22.86 -18.38 2.66
CA SER A 26 -22.54 -17.63 3.89
C SER A 26 -22.30 -18.59 5.07
N ALA A 27 -21.31 -18.30 5.91
CA ALA A 27 -20.86 -19.16 7.03
C ALA A 27 -20.25 -20.52 6.64
N ALA A 28 -19.78 -20.65 5.40
CA ALA A 28 -18.97 -21.77 4.95
C ALA A 28 -17.56 -21.33 4.51
N ASP A 29 -16.63 -22.28 4.52
CA ASP A 29 -15.22 -22.07 4.22
C ASP A 29 -14.78 -22.97 3.07
N LEU A 30 -14.00 -22.42 2.15
CA LEU A 30 -13.15 -23.16 1.24
C LEU A 30 -11.69 -22.96 1.65
N MET A 31 -11.04 -24.04 2.05
CA MET A 31 -9.66 -24.02 2.53
C MET A 31 -8.73 -24.65 1.50
N LEU A 32 -7.64 -23.97 1.21
CA LEU A 32 -6.57 -24.36 0.30
C LEU A 32 -5.39 -24.77 1.17
N ASP A 33 -5.20 -26.08 1.32
CA ASP A 33 -4.13 -26.66 2.10
C ASP A 33 -3.23 -27.55 1.24
N VAL A 34 -2.60 -26.94 0.25
CA VAL A 34 -1.62 -27.62 -0.61
C VAL A 34 -0.22 -27.11 -0.31
N ALA A 35 0.57 -27.95 0.37
CA ALA A 35 1.98 -27.68 0.61
C ALA A 35 2.73 -27.45 -0.71
N GLY A 36 3.51 -26.36 -0.78
CA GLY A 36 4.24 -25.95 -1.99
C GLY A 36 3.42 -25.16 -3.01
N GLY A 37 2.14 -24.93 -2.73
CA GLY A 37 1.23 -24.10 -3.52
C GLY A 37 0.47 -24.88 -4.59
N ALA A 38 -0.77 -24.45 -4.85
CA ALA A 38 -1.60 -24.92 -5.95
C ALA A 38 -2.24 -23.75 -6.67
N THR A 39 -2.61 -23.95 -7.94
CA THR A 39 -3.41 -22.98 -8.71
C THR A 39 -4.77 -23.58 -9.02
N TYR A 40 -5.83 -22.87 -8.64
CA TYR A 40 -7.22 -23.24 -8.91
C TYR A 40 -7.86 -22.27 -9.90
N SER A 41 -8.29 -22.78 -11.05
CA SER A 41 -8.83 -21.98 -12.15
C SER A 41 -10.36 -22.03 -12.29
N LYS A 42 -11.05 -22.71 -11.38
CA LYS A 42 -12.51 -22.80 -11.42
C LYS A 42 -13.14 -21.46 -11.02
N PRO A 43 -14.28 -21.06 -11.61
CA PRO A 43 -15.05 -19.96 -11.07
C PRO A 43 -15.43 -20.21 -9.61
N LEU A 44 -15.29 -19.18 -8.77
CA LEU A 44 -15.68 -19.16 -7.37
C LEU A 44 -16.76 -18.11 -7.15
N THR A 45 -17.81 -18.47 -6.44
CA THR A 45 -18.76 -17.50 -5.89
C THR A 45 -18.69 -17.58 -4.38
N LEU A 46 -18.38 -16.45 -3.75
CA LEU A 46 -18.35 -16.26 -2.31
C LEU A 46 -19.60 -15.53 -1.87
N GLY A 47 -20.34 -16.16 -0.96
CA GLY A 47 -21.57 -15.62 -0.40
C GLY A 47 -22.79 -15.96 -1.26
N ASN A 48 -23.93 -16.14 -0.58
CA ASN A 48 -25.25 -16.37 -1.19
C ASN A 48 -26.39 -16.05 -0.20
N GLY A 49 -26.16 -15.13 0.74
CA GLY A 49 -27.07 -14.87 1.86
C GLY A 49 -26.61 -13.70 2.74
N THR A 50 -27.40 -13.32 3.73
CA THR A 50 -27.22 -12.12 4.57
C THR A 50 -26.38 -12.32 5.85
N SER A 51 -25.63 -13.43 5.95
CA SER A 51 -24.89 -13.85 7.17
C SER A 51 -23.37 -13.64 7.03
N TYR A 52 -22.57 -14.06 8.04
CA TYR A 52 -21.10 -14.01 8.07
C TYR A 52 -20.45 -14.48 6.75
N GLY A 53 -19.27 -13.95 6.47
CA GLY A 53 -18.66 -14.06 5.16
C GLY A 53 -18.28 -15.48 4.72
N ALA A 54 -18.16 -15.66 3.40
CA ALA A 54 -17.64 -16.89 2.82
C ALA A 54 -16.12 -16.81 2.73
N LEU A 55 -15.43 -17.81 3.28
CA LEU A 55 -13.98 -17.78 3.50
C LEU A 55 -13.21 -18.51 2.42
N LEU A 56 -12.16 -17.87 1.89
CA LEU A 56 -11.09 -18.52 1.15
C LEU A 56 -9.82 -18.50 2.00
N TRP A 57 -9.33 -19.67 2.44
CA TRP A 57 -8.24 -19.76 3.40
C TRP A 57 -7.00 -20.47 2.85
N GLY A 58 -5.86 -19.77 2.74
CA GLY A 58 -4.56 -20.38 2.51
C GLY A 58 -3.83 -20.76 3.82
N LEU A 59 -3.59 -22.05 4.04
CA LEU A 59 -2.82 -22.55 5.21
C LEU A 59 -1.33 -22.78 4.92
N THR A 60 -0.95 -22.79 3.64
CA THR A 60 0.39 -23.12 3.15
C THR A 60 0.80 -22.16 2.04
N SER A 61 2.12 -22.02 1.82
CA SER A 61 2.67 -21.01 0.91
C SER A 61 2.28 -21.25 -0.55
N GLY A 62 1.93 -20.17 -1.26
CA GLY A 62 1.86 -20.13 -2.73
C GLY A 62 0.53 -20.56 -3.35
N ASN A 63 -0.53 -20.71 -2.55
CA ASN A 63 -1.85 -21.02 -3.08
C ASN A 63 -2.42 -19.84 -3.88
N THR A 64 -2.86 -20.13 -5.10
CA THR A 64 -3.36 -19.16 -6.06
C THR A 64 -4.77 -19.53 -6.52
N TRP A 65 -5.69 -18.58 -6.47
CA TRP A 65 -6.97 -18.67 -7.16
C TRP A 65 -6.94 -17.83 -8.44
N SER A 66 -6.89 -18.51 -9.59
CA SER A 66 -6.82 -17.87 -10.91
C SER A 66 -8.14 -17.84 -11.67
N GLY A 67 -9.15 -18.59 -11.21
CA GLY A 67 -10.51 -18.50 -11.73
C GLY A 67 -11.20 -17.22 -11.25
N THR A 68 -12.21 -16.73 -11.98
CA THR A 68 -13.01 -15.58 -11.54
C THR A 68 -13.57 -15.81 -10.13
N VAL A 69 -13.45 -14.81 -9.27
CA VAL A 69 -14.09 -14.77 -7.95
C VAL A 69 -15.25 -13.79 -8.01
N THR A 70 -16.44 -14.23 -7.63
CA THR A 70 -17.64 -13.39 -7.57
C THR A 70 -18.00 -13.18 -6.10
N LEU A 71 -18.01 -11.94 -5.65
CA LEU A 71 -18.52 -11.53 -4.34
C LEU A 71 -20.02 -11.26 -4.46
N ALA A 72 -20.84 -12.16 -3.94
CA ALA A 72 -22.29 -12.06 -4.07
C ALA A 72 -22.84 -10.83 -3.34
N ALA A 73 -23.95 -10.29 -3.85
CA ALA A 73 -24.62 -9.14 -3.25
C ALA A 73 -25.02 -9.39 -1.79
N SER A 74 -24.91 -8.37 -0.94
CA SER A 74 -25.27 -8.44 0.49
C SER A 74 -24.48 -9.49 1.29
N SER A 75 -23.36 -9.99 0.75
CA SER A 75 -22.43 -10.88 1.45
C SER A 75 -21.11 -10.17 1.73
N LEU A 76 -20.44 -10.63 2.78
CA LEU A 76 -19.03 -10.32 3.03
C LEU A 76 -18.20 -11.46 2.43
N GLY A 77 -17.35 -11.20 1.45
CA GLY A 77 -16.33 -12.17 1.04
C GLY A 77 -15.14 -12.04 1.96
N TRP A 78 -14.62 -13.15 2.49
CA TRP A 78 -13.43 -13.14 3.33
C TRP A 78 -12.26 -13.84 2.62
N PHE A 79 -11.20 -13.10 2.37
CA PHE A 79 -9.90 -13.69 2.00
C PHE A 79 -9.02 -13.76 3.23
N THR A 80 -8.48 -14.94 3.53
CA THR A 80 -7.63 -15.13 4.70
C THR A 80 -6.37 -15.92 4.39
N ALA A 81 -5.29 -15.50 5.03
CA ALA A 81 -4.00 -16.18 5.02
C ALA A 81 -3.44 -16.20 6.45
N ASN A 82 -2.80 -17.31 6.80
CA ASN A 82 -2.08 -17.44 8.06
C ASN A 82 -0.73 -16.73 7.99
N SER A 83 -0.18 -16.38 9.15
CA SER A 83 1.14 -15.76 9.28
C SER A 83 2.20 -16.48 8.44
N SER A 84 3.05 -15.71 7.76
CA SER A 84 4.09 -16.20 6.83
C SER A 84 3.58 -16.84 5.54
N TYR A 85 2.27 -16.87 5.29
CA TYR A 85 1.70 -17.39 4.05
C TYR A 85 1.02 -16.30 3.23
N THR A 86 1.01 -16.54 1.92
CA THR A 86 0.42 -15.68 0.92
C THR A 86 -0.67 -16.43 0.17
N LEU A 87 -1.85 -15.82 0.09
CA LEU A 87 -2.93 -16.22 -0.80
C LEU A 87 -2.97 -15.26 -1.98
N THR A 88 -2.72 -15.78 -3.19
CA THR A 88 -2.75 -14.95 -4.41
C THR A 88 -4.08 -15.10 -5.13
N ILE A 89 -4.76 -13.98 -5.37
CA ILE A 89 -5.94 -13.91 -6.22
C ILE A 89 -5.50 -13.27 -7.54
N SER A 90 -5.44 -14.08 -8.59
CA SER A 90 -5.08 -13.66 -9.95
C SER A 90 -6.24 -13.73 -10.93
N GLY A 91 -7.28 -14.46 -10.58
CA GLY A 91 -8.57 -14.37 -11.25
C GLY A 91 -9.24 -13.05 -10.96
N GLN A 92 -10.07 -12.59 -11.90
CA GLN A 92 -10.83 -11.36 -11.75
C GLN A 92 -11.80 -11.47 -10.57
N VAL A 93 -11.79 -10.48 -9.67
CA VAL A 93 -12.76 -10.30 -8.60
C VAL A 93 -13.89 -9.39 -9.09
N THR A 94 -15.13 -9.86 -8.96
CA THR A 94 -16.34 -9.25 -9.52
C THR A 94 -17.48 -9.24 -8.50
N GLY A 95 -18.57 -8.55 -8.81
CA GLY A 95 -19.80 -8.54 -8.00
C GLY A 95 -19.94 -7.29 -7.13
N SER A 96 -20.92 -7.29 -6.23
CA SER A 96 -21.23 -6.11 -5.40
C SER A 96 -21.11 -6.37 -3.90
N GLY A 97 -20.69 -7.58 -3.50
CA GLY A 97 -20.37 -7.90 -2.12
C GLY A 97 -19.12 -7.15 -1.65
N ALA A 98 -19.04 -6.87 -0.36
CA ALA A 98 -17.83 -6.31 0.25
C ALA A 98 -16.75 -7.38 0.36
N LEU A 99 -15.50 -6.95 0.38
CA LEU A 99 -14.34 -7.81 0.60
C LEU A 99 -13.71 -7.44 1.94
N ASP A 100 -13.73 -8.33 2.92
CA ASP A 100 -12.83 -8.17 4.06
C ASP A 100 -11.66 -9.14 3.91
N THR A 101 -10.54 -8.71 4.44
CA THR A 101 -9.44 -9.62 4.71
C THR A 101 -9.33 -9.90 6.19
N ASN A 102 -8.93 -11.13 6.53
CA ASN A 102 -8.75 -11.56 7.90
C ASN A 102 -7.52 -12.47 8.00
N GLY A 103 -7.04 -12.70 9.22
CA GLY A 103 -5.85 -13.50 9.50
C GLY A 103 -4.63 -12.64 9.78
N THR A 104 -3.45 -13.19 9.51
CA THR A 104 -2.14 -12.63 9.88
C THR A 104 -1.09 -12.77 8.78
N GLY A 105 -1.48 -13.28 7.62
CA GLY A 105 -0.65 -13.41 6.43
C GLY A 105 -0.94 -12.32 5.41
N THR A 106 -0.62 -12.62 4.16
CA THR A 106 -0.78 -11.70 3.02
C THR A 106 -1.84 -12.21 2.05
N VAL A 107 -2.74 -11.34 1.60
CA VAL A 107 -3.53 -11.57 0.38
C VAL A 107 -3.02 -10.65 -0.70
N VAL A 108 -2.74 -11.21 -1.88
CA VAL A 108 -2.30 -10.43 -3.05
C VAL A 108 -3.43 -10.39 -4.08
N LEU A 109 -3.87 -9.21 -4.46
CA LEU A 109 -4.78 -8.98 -5.58
C LEU A 109 -3.98 -8.51 -6.79
N THR A 110 -3.88 -9.36 -7.82
CA THR A 110 -2.98 -9.14 -8.96
C THR A 110 -3.69 -8.82 -10.27
N ASN A 111 -5.01 -8.99 -10.34
CA ASN A 111 -5.74 -8.82 -11.60
C ASN A 111 -5.94 -7.32 -11.91
N ALA A 112 -5.62 -6.92 -13.14
CA ALA A 112 -5.74 -5.54 -13.58
C ALA A 112 -7.17 -5.10 -13.96
N ASN A 113 -8.15 -5.99 -13.86
CA ASN A 113 -9.53 -5.75 -14.29
C ASN A 113 -10.57 -6.09 -13.21
N ASP A 114 -10.19 -6.08 -11.93
CA ASP A 114 -11.18 -6.28 -10.87
C ASP A 114 -12.25 -5.17 -10.94
N ASN A 115 -13.51 -5.56 -10.82
CA ASN A 115 -14.65 -4.65 -10.99
C ASN A 115 -15.72 -4.84 -9.92
N TYR A 116 -15.35 -5.47 -8.81
CA TYR A 116 -16.23 -5.53 -7.66
C TYR A 116 -16.41 -4.14 -7.04
N THR A 117 -17.63 -3.83 -6.60
CA THR A 117 -17.98 -2.47 -6.15
C THR A 117 -18.24 -2.36 -4.65
N GLY A 118 -18.31 -3.49 -3.95
CA GLY A 118 -18.42 -3.47 -2.49
C GLY A 118 -17.10 -3.03 -1.87
N ALA A 119 -17.17 -2.32 -0.75
CA ALA A 119 -16.00 -1.80 -0.07
C ALA A 119 -15.02 -2.92 0.33
N THR A 120 -13.74 -2.58 0.36
CA THR A 120 -12.68 -3.47 0.83
C THR A 120 -12.22 -3.05 2.23
N THR A 121 -12.18 -3.98 3.17
CA THR A 121 -11.56 -3.77 4.48
C THR A 121 -10.30 -4.61 4.58
N ALA A 122 -9.13 -3.96 4.64
CA ALA A 122 -7.89 -4.61 5.05
C ALA A 122 -7.92 -4.75 6.57
N GLY A 123 -8.25 -5.95 7.06
CA GLY A 123 -8.68 -6.16 8.44
C GLY A 123 -7.68 -6.89 9.35
N GLY A 124 -7.89 -6.73 10.67
CA GLY A 124 -7.39 -7.60 11.74
C GLY A 124 -6.35 -6.96 12.67
N PRO A 125 -6.51 -7.00 14.01
CA PRO A 125 -5.54 -6.45 14.97
C PRO A 125 -4.21 -7.23 15.03
N LEU A 126 -4.01 -8.20 14.12
CA LEU A 126 -2.99 -9.23 14.23
C LEU A 126 -1.95 -9.20 13.08
N GLY A 127 -1.79 -8.09 12.35
CA GLY A 127 -0.68 -7.94 11.40
C GLY A 127 -0.98 -8.41 9.97
N PHE A 128 -2.21 -8.28 9.49
CA PHE A 128 -2.58 -8.70 8.14
C PHE A 128 -2.04 -7.77 7.06
N THR A 129 -1.64 -8.30 5.89
CA THR A 129 -1.23 -7.49 4.73
C THR A 129 -2.15 -7.71 3.53
N LEU A 130 -2.74 -6.62 3.02
CA LEU A 130 -3.37 -6.58 1.70
C LEU A 130 -2.37 -5.97 0.70
N ASP A 131 -1.87 -6.78 -0.22
CA ASP A 131 -0.99 -6.36 -1.30
C ASP A 131 -1.79 -6.21 -2.61
N VAL A 132 -1.94 -4.98 -3.08
CA VAL A 132 -2.63 -4.69 -4.34
C VAL A 132 -1.59 -4.36 -5.41
N THR A 133 -1.37 -5.30 -6.33
CA THR A 133 -0.54 -5.07 -7.54
C THR A 133 -1.40 -4.91 -8.80
N GLY A 134 -2.66 -5.34 -8.75
CA GLY A 134 -3.66 -5.18 -9.79
C GLY A 134 -4.40 -3.84 -9.74
N ASN A 135 -5.67 -3.85 -10.14
CA ASN A 135 -6.52 -2.66 -10.16
C ASN A 135 -7.86 -2.97 -9.51
N ILE A 136 -8.12 -2.34 -8.36
CA ILE A 136 -9.38 -2.38 -7.61
C ILE A 136 -10.04 -0.99 -7.53
N SER A 137 -9.82 -0.12 -8.52
CA SER A 137 -10.34 1.26 -8.56
C SER A 137 -11.87 1.42 -8.54
N ALA A 138 -12.62 0.31 -8.55
CA ALA A 138 -14.06 0.30 -8.32
C ALA A 138 -14.44 0.15 -6.83
N SER A 139 -13.46 -0.10 -5.95
CA SER A 139 -13.65 -0.32 -4.52
C SER A 139 -12.76 0.60 -3.67
N ALA A 140 -13.38 1.25 -2.68
CA ALA A 140 -12.68 1.99 -1.64
C ALA A 140 -12.12 1.03 -0.58
N VAL A 141 -10.92 1.32 -0.08
CA VAL A 141 -10.21 0.50 0.91
C VAL A 141 -10.18 1.21 2.26
N THR A 142 -10.66 0.53 3.30
CA THR A 142 -10.39 0.88 4.71
C THR A 142 -9.25 0.02 5.24
N VAL A 143 -8.26 0.63 5.89
CA VAL A 143 -7.11 -0.07 6.47
C VAL A 143 -7.19 -0.01 7.99
N ASP A 144 -7.58 -1.11 8.62
CA ASP A 144 -7.79 -1.16 10.06
C ASP A 144 -6.49 -1.26 10.86
N SER A 145 -6.60 -0.98 12.16
CA SER A 145 -5.51 -1.08 13.12
C SER A 145 -4.82 -2.43 13.05
N GLY A 146 -3.50 -2.41 12.82
CA GLY A 146 -2.69 -3.62 12.72
C GLY A 146 -2.68 -4.24 11.32
N ALA A 147 -3.46 -3.75 10.36
CA ALA A 147 -3.35 -4.13 8.96
C ALA A 147 -2.39 -3.21 8.19
N THR A 148 -1.80 -3.75 7.13
CA THR A 148 -0.99 -3.03 6.15
C THR A 148 -1.65 -3.12 4.78
N LEU A 149 -1.83 -1.98 4.13
CA LEU A 149 -2.08 -1.88 2.70
C LEU A 149 -0.75 -1.59 2.00
N GLU A 150 -0.34 -2.49 1.12
CA GLU A 150 0.86 -2.36 0.31
C GLU A 150 0.56 -2.63 -1.18
N GLY A 151 1.60 -2.52 -2.00
CA GLY A 151 1.58 -2.86 -3.41
C GLY A 151 1.82 -1.67 -4.34
N THR A 152 1.66 -1.94 -5.64
CA THR A 152 1.94 -1.00 -6.74
C THR A 152 0.72 -0.72 -7.63
N GLY A 153 -0.44 -1.21 -7.21
CA GLY A 153 -1.66 -1.21 -7.98
C GLY A 153 -2.44 0.10 -7.91
N THR A 154 -3.69 0.03 -8.37
CA THR A 154 -4.64 1.15 -8.35
C THR A 154 -5.84 0.82 -7.48
N ILE A 155 -6.24 1.77 -6.65
CA ILE A 155 -7.34 1.68 -5.67
C ILE A 155 -8.24 2.92 -5.84
N ASP A 156 -9.50 2.87 -5.40
CA ASP A 156 -10.35 4.07 -5.38
C ASP A 156 -9.90 5.07 -4.30
N ALA A 157 -10.63 5.12 -3.17
CA ALA A 157 -10.25 5.90 -2.01
C ALA A 157 -9.54 5.02 -0.97
N ILE A 158 -8.67 5.62 -0.16
CA ILE A 158 -8.00 4.96 0.97
C ILE A 158 -8.42 5.68 2.24
N ALA A 159 -8.93 4.95 3.23
CA ALA A 159 -9.19 5.44 4.57
C ALA A 159 -8.39 4.60 5.58
N SER A 160 -7.38 5.19 6.22
CA SER A 160 -6.68 4.52 7.30
C SER A 160 -7.41 4.71 8.62
N ASN A 161 -7.77 3.59 9.24
CA ASN A 161 -8.29 3.46 10.59
C ASN A 161 -7.20 2.89 11.52
N ARG A 162 -6.10 3.64 11.68
CA ARG A 162 -4.89 3.25 12.44
C ARG A 162 -4.03 2.18 11.76
N GLY A 163 -4.33 1.85 10.51
CA GLY A 163 -3.55 0.93 9.70
C GLY A 163 -2.33 1.59 9.04
N THR A 164 -1.49 0.76 8.44
CA THR A 164 -0.30 1.18 7.69
C THR A 164 -0.60 1.24 6.20
N VAL A 165 -0.19 2.31 5.52
CA VAL A 165 -0.18 2.42 4.06
C VAL A 165 1.28 2.47 3.62
N ALA A 166 1.73 1.48 2.84
CA ALA A 166 3.12 1.27 2.46
C ALA A 166 3.24 1.03 0.94
N PRO A 167 3.41 2.07 0.10
CA PRO A 167 3.58 1.89 -1.34
C PRO A 167 4.81 1.04 -1.69
N GLY A 168 4.61 0.01 -2.52
CA GLY A 168 5.61 -1.02 -2.80
C GLY A 168 5.42 -2.28 -1.95
N SER A 169 6.49 -3.01 -1.69
CA SER A 169 6.52 -4.18 -0.82
C SER A 169 7.79 -4.10 0.03
N PRO A 170 7.94 -4.90 1.11
CA PRO A 170 9.12 -4.82 1.96
C PRO A 170 10.42 -4.94 1.18
N SER A 171 11.34 -3.98 1.35
CA SER A 171 12.60 -3.79 0.63
C SER A 171 12.51 -3.52 -0.88
N THR A 172 11.30 -3.33 -1.41
CA THR A 172 11.03 -3.06 -2.82
C THR A 172 10.11 -1.84 -2.93
N PRO A 173 10.67 -0.63 -3.07
CA PRO A 173 9.86 0.57 -3.23
C PRO A 173 8.90 0.46 -4.42
N GLY A 174 7.78 1.16 -4.35
CA GLY A 174 6.75 1.13 -5.38
C GLY A 174 5.87 2.38 -5.42
N ILE A 175 4.99 2.46 -6.42
CA ILE A 175 4.01 3.55 -6.53
C ILE A 175 2.63 2.96 -6.31
N LEU A 176 1.93 3.41 -5.27
CA LEU A 176 0.53 3.05 -5.03
C LEU A 176 -0.36 4.19 -5.55
N HIS A 177 -1.34 3.84 -6.38
CA HIS A 177 -2.26 4.81 -6.98
C HIS A 177 -3.63 4.79 -6.30
N ALA A 178 -4.14 5.95 -5.91
CA ALA A 178 -5.51 6.16 -5.48
C ALA A 178 -6.23 7.08 -6.48
N THR A 179 -7.33 6.63 -7.08
CA THR A 179 -8.16 7.46 -7.98
C THR A 179 -9.08 8.41 -7.22
N GLY A 180 -9.33 8.11 -5.94
CA GLY A 180 -10.11 8.92 -5.01
C GLY A 180 -9.25 9.69 -4.01
N ALA A 181 -9.88 10.06 -2.89
CA ALA A 181 -9.20 10.72 -1.78
C ALA A 181 -8.45 9.71 -0.90
N VAL A 182 -7.33 10.16 -0.33
CA VAL A 182 -6.60 9.43 0.71
C VAL A 182 -6.77 10.15 2.04
N ASN A 183 -7.25 9.43 3.05
CA ASN A 183 -7.43 9.93 4.39
C ASN A 183 -6.65 9.09 5.39
N LEU A 184 -5.52 9.61 5.87
CA LEU A 184 -4.69 8.98 6.89
C LEU A 184 -4.95 9.52 8.31
N ASP A 185 -5.89 10.47 8.42
CA ASP A 185 -6.09 11.33 9.58
C ASP A 185 -7.00 10.80 10.71
N PRO A 186 -8.11 10.08 10.51
CA PRO A 186 -9.20 10.06 11.50
C PRO A 186 -8.85 9.34 12.82
N SER A 187 -7.71 8.64 12.89
CA SER A 187 -7.36 7.80 14.04
C SER A 187 -5.85 7.57 14.27
N GLY A 188 -4.96 8.08 13.41
CA GLY A 188 -3.51 8.01 13.59
C GLY A 188 -2.82 6.74 13.06
N GLY A 189 -2.91 6.49 11.75
CA GLY A 189 -2.21 5.40 11.07
C GLY A 189 -0.74 5.72 10.74
N THR A 190 -0.10 4.82 10.00
CA THR A 190 1.29 4.97 9.53
C THR A 190 1.33 5.11 8.02
N PHE A 191 2.11 6.06 7.52
CA PHE A 191 2.56 6.08 6.13
C PHE A 191 4.01 5.62 6.10
N ASP A 192 4.27 4.45 5.54
CA ASP A 192 5.60 3.85 5.50
C ASP A 192 6.24 4.04 4.12
N VAL A 193 7.46 4.55 4.13
CA VAL A 193 8.20 4.91 2.92
C VAL A 193 9.56 4.23 2.94
N GLU A 194 9.88 3.54 1.86
CA GLU A 194 11.22 3.01 1.65
C GLU A 194 12.03 3.92 0.72
N VAL A 195 13.33 4.09 1.00
CA VAL A 195 14.27 4.80 0.14
C VAL A 195 15.55 3.97 -0.04
N THR A 196 15.68 3.37 -1.22
CA THR A 196 16.82 2.54 -1.66
C THR A 196 17.56 3.14 -2.87
N GLY A 197 17.00 4.20 -3.48
CA GLY A 197 17.55 4.90 -4.65
C GLY A 197 16.84 6.23 -4.93
N ALA A 198 17.21 6.89 -6.04
CA ALA A 198 16.75 8.24 -6.38
C ALA A 198 15.52 8.30 -7.31
N SER A 199 14.98 7.18 -7.75
CA SER A 199 13.86 7.13 -8.71
C SER A 199 12.55 6.76 -8.03
N ALA A 200 11.46 7.47 -8.31
CA ALA A 200 10.14 7.10 -7.78
C ALA A 200 9.76 5.69 -8.22
N GLY A 201 9.21 4.88 -7.31
CA GLY A 201 8.69 3.56 -7.61
C GLY A 201 9.73 2.45 -7.82
N SER A 202 11.00 2.77 -8.02
CA SER A 202 12.09 1.77 -8.13
C SER A 202 13.23 2.03 -7.15
N GLY A 203 13.33 3.26 -6.64
CA GLY A 203 14.29 3.66 -5.61
C GLY A 203 13.62 4.28 -4.39
N TYR A 204 12.40 4.81 -4.47
CA TYR A 204 11.66 5.22 -3.29
C TYR A 204 10.15 5.05 -3.43
N SER A 205 9.48 4.79 -2.30
CA SER A 205 8.04 4.59 -2.23
C SER A 205 7.31 5.89 -2.49
N GLN A 206 6.23 5.83 -3.28
CA GLN A 206 5.42 6.99 -3.58
C GLN A 206 3.93 6.65 -3.51
N LEU A 207 3.16 7.50 -2.83
CA LEU A 207 1.70 7.51 -2.94
C LEU A 207 1.27 8.56 -3.95
N VAL A 208 0.45 8.17 -4.93
CA VAL A 208 -0.15 9.08 -5.91
C VAL A 208 -1.67 9.07 -5.76
N ALA A 209 -2.23 10.17 -5.27
CA ALA A 209 -3.68 10.35 -5.12
C ALA A 209 -4.20 11.34 -6.19
N ALA A 210 -5.22 10.96 -6.96
CA ALA A 210 -5.89 11.90 -7.84
C ALA A 210 -6.75 12.89 -7.04
N GLY A 211 -7.32 12.46 -5.91
CA GLY A 211 -8.03 13.31 -4.95
C GLY A 211 -7.12 13.98 -3.92
N SER A 212 -7.73 14.45 -2.82
CA SER A 212 -7.01 15.04 -1.69
C SER A 212 -6.27 13.98 -0.86
N ALA A 213 -5.12 14.31 -0.27
CA ALA A 213 -4.48 13.54 0.78
C ALA A 213 -4.53 14.31 2.13
N THR A 214 -5.15 13.70 3.15
CA THR A 214 -5.26 14.28 4.51
C THR A 214 -4.34 13.53 5.47
N LEU A 215 -3.43 14.24 6.14
CA LEU A 215 -2.26 13.65 6.82
C LEU A 215 -2.18 13.89 8.34
N THR A 216 -3.02 14.76 8.92
CA THR A 216 -2.77 15.44 10.21
C THR A 216 -2.36 14.53 11.38
N ASN A 217 -3.03 13.39 11.59
CA ASN A 217 -2.69 12.48 12.69
C ASN A 217 -1.80 11.29 12.28
N ALA A 218 -1.45 11.15 11.01
CA ALA A 218 -0.65 10.01 10.55
C ALA A 218 0.84 10.16 10.92
N THR A 219 1.51 9.06 11.22
CA THR A 219 2.96 9.03 11.45
C THR A 219 3.69 8.67 10.16
N LEU A 220 4.68 9.47 9.77
CA LEU A 220 5.59 9.15 8.67
C LEU A 220 6.71 8.24 9.19
N SER A 221 6.78 7.02 8.68
CA SER A 221 7.87 6.06 8.89
C SER A 221 8.76 6.01 7.65
N ILE A 222 10.07 5.96 7.85
CA ILE A 222 11.04 5.98 6.75
C ILE A 222 12.07 4.88 6.98
N ALA A 223 12.06 3.87 6.12
CA ALA A 223 13.13 2.89 6.00
C ALA A 223 14.10 3.34 4.91
N ASP A 224 15.38 3.43 5.23
CA ASP A 224 16.33 4.14 4.40
C ASP A 224 17.69 3.44 4.38
N SER A 225 18.13 3.08 3.17
CA SER A 225 19.42 2.46 2.91
C SER A 225 20.21 3.16 1.81
N TYR A 226 19.73 4.30 1.30
CA TYR A 226 20.33 4.97 0.16
C TYR A 226 21.32 6.06 0.59
N ALA A 227 22.56 5.99 0.10
CA ALA A 227 23.55 7.05 0.30
C ALA A 227 23.36 8.18 -0.72
N ALA A 228 22.34 9.02 -0.54
CA ALA A 228 22.07 10.10 -1.49
C ALA A 228 23.07 11.26 -1.40
N PRO A 229 23.33 11.95 -2.51
CA PRO A 229 23.96 13.26 -2.49
C PRO A 229 23.11 14.29 -1.72
N TYR A 230 23.77 15.24 -1.07
CA TYR A 230 23.11 16.40 -0.47
C TYR A 230 22.19 17.10 -1.48
N GLY A 231 21.00 17.50 -1.03
CA GLY A 231 20.00 18.18 -1.84
C GLY A 231 19.15 17.24 -2.71
N THR A 232 19.36 15.92 -2.64
CA THR A 232 18.46 14.95 -3.32
C THR A 232 17.06 15.06 -2.73
N VAL A 233 16.06 15.17 -3.60
CA VAL A 233 14.64 15.31 -3.21
C VAL A 233 13.89 14.03 -3.56
N PHE A 234 13.20 13.46 -2.58
CA PHE A 234 12.29 12.32 -2.74
C PHE A 234 10.86 12.80 -2.59
N LYS A 235 10.06 12.74 -3.65
CA LYS A 235 8.64 13.10 -3.59
C LYS A 235 7.81 11.89 -3.16
N ILE A 236 7.51 11.80 -1.88
CA ILE A 236 6.88 10.63 -1.27
C ILE A 236 5.34 10.62 -1.39
N VAL A 237 4.74 11.80 -1.59
CA VAL A 237 3.30 11.95 -1.87
C VAL A 237 3.12 12.92 -3.02
N SER A 238 2.23 12.58 -3.95
CA SER A 238 1.70 13.47 -5.00
C SER A 238 0.18 13.37 -4.96
N ALA A 239 -0.54 14.48 -4.75
CA ALA A 239 -1.99 14.50 -4.56
C ALA A 239 -2.66 15.65 -5.33
N GLY A 240 -3.97 15.58 -5.55
CA GLY A 240 -4.78 16.71 -6.04
C GLY A 240 -4.76 17.91 -5.07
N SER A 241 -4.65 17.64 -3.77
CA SER A 241 -4.35 18.64 -2.73
C SER A 241 -3.84 17.97 -1.47
N ILE A 242 -2.94 18.62 -0.72
CA ILE A 242 -2.48 18.19 0.60
C ILE A 242 -3.21 18.96 1.70
N SER A 243 -3.70 18.26 2.72
CA SER A 243 -4.31 18.83 3.92
C SER A 243 -3.61 18.32 5.18
N GLY A 244 -3.17 19.25 6.03
CA GLY A 244 -2.40 18.94 7.24
C GLY A 244 -0.96 18.52 6.99
N THR A 245 -0.30 18.04 8.04
CA THR A 245 1.07 17.49 8.02
C THR A 245 1.10 16.20 8.82
N PHE A 246 2.01 15.28 8.54
CA PHE A 246 2.22 14.12 9.41
C PHE A 246 2.53 14.56 10.85
N ALA A 247 2.01 13.80 11.83
CA ALA A 247 2.09 14.12 13.25
C ALA A 247 3.52 14.26 13.78
N ASN A 248 4.45 13.47 13.24
CA ASN A 248 5.87 13.49 13.60
C ASN A 248 6.74 14.32 12.65
N ALA A 249 6.17 14.95 11.61
CA ALA A 249 6.94 15.54 10.52
C ALA A 249 6.30 16.83 10.00
N ALA A 250 6.27 17.88 10.83
CA ALA A 250 5.77 19.19 10.40
C ALA A 250 6.62 19.81 9.25
N GLN A 251 6.13 20.88 8.64
CA GLN A 251 6.90 21.64 7.64
C GLN A 251 8.27 22.05 8.19
N ASN A 252 9.32 21.80 7.40
CA ASN A 252 10.73 22.02 7.74
C ASN A 252 11.26 21.17 8.91
N ALA A 253 10.53 20.16 9.38
CA ALA A 253 11.07 19.19 10.32
C ALA A 253 12.23 18.42 9.67
N VAL A 254 13.22 18.04 10.46
CA VAL A 254 14.32 17.18 10.01
C VAL A 254 14.21 15.84 10.71
N LEU A 255 13.89 14.80 9.94
CA LEU A 255 13.85 13.43 10.42
C LEU A 255 15.20 12.76 10.25
N THR A 256 15.51 11.79 11.09
CA THR A 256 16.71 10.94 10.94
C THR A 256 16.28 9.54 10.55
N ALA A 257 16.75 9.04 9.41
CA ALA A 257 16.48 7.70 8.90
C ALA A 257 17.71 7.18 8.16
N GLY A 258 18.11 5.91 8.37
CA GLY A 258 19.27 5.32 7.67
C GLY A 258 20.61 6.06 7.90
N GLY A 259 20.73 6.83 8.99
CA GLY A 259 21.89 7.72 9.23
C GLY A 259 21.85 9.05 8.47
N ARG A 260 20.83 9.29 7.64
CA ARG A 260 20.60 10.55 6.92
C ARG A 260 19.70 11.50 7.70
N LYS A 261 19.87 12.80 7.45
CA LYS A 261 18.97 13.87 7.89
C LYS A 261 18.09 14.29 6.71
N LEU A 262 16.78 14.12 6.84
CA LEU A 262 15.80 14.37 5.79
C LEU A 262 14.90 15.54 6.17
N LEU A 263 15.03 16.66 5.45
CA LEU A 263 14.18 17.83 5.61
C LEU A 263 12.83 17.58 4.93
N VAL A 264 11.75 17.77 5.70
CA VAL A 264 10.38 17.53 5.25
C VAL A 264 9.80 18.82 4.67
N GLY A 265 9.25 18.73 3.46
CA GLY A 265 8.59 19.84 2.76
C GLY A 265 7.18 19.48 2.32
N TYR A 266 6.26 20.42 2.46
CA TYR A 266 4.89 20.36 1.99
C TYR A 266 4.64 21.48 0.97
N ALA A 267 4.07 21.11 -0.16
CA ALA A 267 3.51 22.01 -1.15
C ALA A 267 1.99 21.77 -1.26
N ALA A 268 1.30 22.54 -2.12
CA ALA A 268 -0.13 22.36 -2.34
C ALA A 268 -0.50 20.92 -2.77
N ASN A 269 0.41 20.23 -3.47
CA ASN A 269 0.16 18.94 -4.10
C ASN A 269 1.18 17.86 -3.73
N ASP A 270 2.27 18.20 -3.05
CA ASP A 270 3.39 17.29 -2.88
C ASP A 270 3.88 17.27 -1.42
N VAL A 271 4.34 16.11 -0.97
CA VAL A 271 5.18 15.96 0.22
C VAL A 271 6.54 15.43 -0.19
N THR A 272 7.60 16.08 0.28
CA THR A 272 8.98 15.78 -0.12
C THR A 272 9.91 15.57 1.07
N LEU A 273 10.92 14.73 0.89
CA LEU A 273 12.06 14.57 1.78
C LEU A 273 13.32 15.05 1.04
N THR A 274 14.08 15.98 1.62
CA THR A 274 15.33 16.48 1.03
C THR A 274 16.51 16.08 1.89
N ASP A 275 17.53 15.45 1.31
CA ASP A 275 18.75 15.10 2.05
C ASP A 275 19.54 16.36 2.44
N VAL A 276 19.74 16.55 3.75
CA VAL A 276 20.52 17.65 4.33
C VAL A 276 21.67 17.18 5.21
N THR A 277 22.06 15.90 5.10
CA THR A 277 23.03 15.24 6.00
C THR A 277 24.40 15.91 6.02
N ASN A 278 24.93 16.22 4.83
CA ASN A 278 26.28 16.75 4.63
C ASN A 278 26.22 18.08 3.87
N ALA A 279 25.60 19.09 4.47
CA ALA A 279 25.53 20.42 3.85
C ALA A 279 26.93 20.93 3.46
N PRO A 280 27.11 21.48 2.25
CA PRO A 280 28.37 22.10 1.86
C PRO A 280 28.79 23.16 2.88
N PRO A 281 30.10 23.30 3.19
CA PRO A 281 30.56 24.37 4.05
C PRO A 281 30.15 25.73 3.46
N PRO A 282 29.80 26.72 4.30
CA PRO A 282 29.46 28.05 3.82
C PRO A 282 30.61 28.61 2.97
N PRO A 283 30.31 29.39 1.91
CA PRO A 283 31.35 30.01 1.11
C PRO A 283 32.24 30.90 1.99
N PRO A 284 33.54 31.02 1.67
CA PRO A 284 34.42 31.92 2.40
C PRO A 284 33.85 33.34 2.42
N PRO A 285 34.07 34.13 3.50
CA PRO A 285 33.70 35.54 3.50
C PRO A 285 34.27 36.21 2.25
N SER A 286 33.45 36.98 1.54
CA SER A 286 33.94 37.83 0.46
C SER A 286 35.01 38.76 1.04
N GLY A 287 36.26 38.61 0.56
CA GLY A 287 37.38 39.44 1.00
C GLY A 287 37.08 40.93 0.77
N PRO A 288 37.76 41.84 1.50
CA PRO A 288 37.55 43.27 1.33
C PRO A 288 37.75 43.64 -0.14
N VAL A 289 36.75 44.32 -0.72
CA VAL A 289 36.88 44.93 -2.05
C VAL A 289 38.00 45.95 -1.94
N VAL A 290 39.19 45.62 -2.47
CA VAL A 290 40.24 46.62 -2.66
C VAL A 290 39.73 47.57 -3.73
N SER A 291 39.11 48.66 -3.28
CA SER A 291 38.83 49.81 -4.14
C SER A 291 40.17 50.28 -4.67
N GLY A 292 40.42 50.04 -5.96
CA GLY A 292 41.65 50.40 -6.61
C GLY A 292 41.98 51.87 -6.32
N ILE A 293 43.12 52.10 -5.71
CA ILE A 293 43.71 53.43 -5.65
C ILE A 293 43.90 53.91 -7.09
N SER A 294 43.20 54.99 -7.45
CA SER A 294 43.43 55.69 -8.72
C SER A 294 44.92 56.05 -8.81
N PRO A 295 45.61 55.78 -9.93
CA PRO A 295 46.99 56.24 -10.11
C PRO A 295 47.03 57.75 -9.95
N ALA A 296 47.88 58.25 -9.05
CA ALA A 296 48.16 59.67 -8.91
C ALA A 296 48.75 60.19 -10.22
N ALA A 297 48.10 61.17 -10.84
CA ALA A 297 48.65 61.90 -11.97
C ALA A 297 49.94 62.61 -11.53
N GLY A 298 51.06 62.30 -12.19
CA GLY A 298 52.32 63.00 -11.99
C GLY A 298 52.20 64.47 -12.42
N SER A 299 52.66 65.37 -11.56
CA SER A 299 52.86 66.79 -11.89
C SER A 299 54.21 66.96 -12.58
N THR A 300 54.21 67.60 -13.74
CA THR A 300 55.34 68.41 -14.23
C THR A 300 55.47 69.69 -13.42
#